data_AF-A0A310SKQ0-F1
#
_entry.id   AF-A0A310SKQ0-F1
#
_cell.length_a   1.000
_cell.length_b   1.000
_cell.length_c   1.000
_cell.angle_alpha   90.00
_cell.angle_beta   90.00
_cell.angle_gamma   90.00
#
_symmetry.space_group_name_H-M   'P 1'
#
loop_
_entity.id
_entity.type
_entity.pdbx_description
1 polymer ?
#
loop_
_entity_poly.entity_id
_entity_poly.type
_entity_poly.pdbx_seq_one_letter_code
_entity_poly.pdbx_strand_id
1 'polypeptide(L)'
;MNIRNYVFMNQLVLKFVGLYPISIIRYFICVSCVMLIIIPQIVMIYTNWYDLNTIMETSSDLLTLSLAILKSVVWIFNRKKLTFFIEFMLTDYWKIIDSNVFEYLQEYAIYAKNITKAYFISMCNALLFFYSLPIIEIFSPKNKDSGNFTTRSLPFVASYPMVFYKFPFYETLKEQSKLIKYLSYLIVSFFQLSLFCFPGDMLMQQSFSISTAVYSIQWSQLPTFVKDEVCMIILRSQKPSCITAGKIYVMHLENFLAILSTAFSYFMTLQNFSSGA
;
A
#
# COMPACT_ATOMS: atom_id res chain seq x y z
N MET A 1 -27.06 -4.91 9.64
CA MET A 1 -25.90 -4.05 9.29
C MET A 1 -26.37 -2.75 8.62
N ASN A 2 -25.80 -1.57 8.91
CA ASN A 2 -26.14 -0.34 8.18
C ASN A 2 -25.36 -0.28 6.86
N ILE A 3 -25.89 -0.93 5.81
CA ILE A 3 -25.31 -1.03 4.45
C ILE A 3 -24.85 0.35 3.95
N ARG A 4 -25.64 1.38 4.23
CA ARG A 4 -25.35 2.77 3.91
C ARG A 4 -23.99 3.22 4.44
N ASN A 5 -23.59 2.78 5.63
CA ASN A 5 -22.31 3.15 6.24
C ASN A 5 -21.12 2.41 5.61
N TYR A 6 -21.29 1.17 5.13
CA TYR A 6 -20.24 0.49 4.36
C TYR A 6 -20.00 1.20 3.03
N VAL A 7 -21.09 1.37 2.27
CA VAL A 7 -21.07 2.01 0.93
C VAL A 7 -20.52 3.43 1.03
N PHE A 8 -20.94 4.19 2.04
CA PHE A 8 -20.49 5.57 2.24
C PHE A 8 -18.98 5.70 2.42
N MET A 9 -18.35 4.87 3.27
CA MET A 9 -16.90 4.97 3.51
C MET A 9 -16.10 4.66 2.25
N ASN A 10 -16.45 3.59 1.54
CA ASN A 10 -15.74 3.23 0.30
C ASN A 10 -15.97 4.27 -0.80
N GLN A 11 -17.20 4.79 -0.93
CA GLN A 11 -17.48 5.88 -1.86
C GLN A 11 -16.72 7.16 -1.53
N LEU A 12 -16.57 7.50 -0.25
CA LEU A 12 -15.84 8.70 0.17
C LEU A 12 -14.37 8.61 -0.25
N VAL A 13 -13.72 7.47 0.03
CA VAL A 13 -12.33 7.23 -0.36
C VAL A 13 -12.17 7.26 -1.88
N LEU A 14 -13.06 6.60 -2.62
CA LEU A 14 -13.02 6.59 -4.09
C LEU A 14 -13.30 7.97 -4.70
N LYS A 15 -14.19 8.77 -4.09
CA LYS A 15 -14.48 10.16 -4.49
C LYS A 15 -13.27 11.07 -4.28
N PHE A 16 -12.55 10.89 -3.18
CA PHE A 16 -11.35 11.66 -2.86
C PHE A 16 -10.27 11.48 -3.92
N VAL A 17 -10.04 10.23 -4.35
CA VAL A 17 -9.06 9.92 -5.42
C VAL A 17 -9.59 10.27 -6.82
N GLY A 18 -10.90 10.54 -6.98
CA GLY A 18 -11.54 10.82 -8.26
C GLY A 18 -11.90 9.58 -9.08
N LEU A 19 -11.85 8.40 -8.46
CA LEU A 19 -12.16 7.10 -9.06
C LEU A 19 -13.65 6.82 -9.15
N TYR A 20 -14.49 7.49 -8.34
CA TYR A 20 -15.94 7.32 -8.35
C TYR A 20 -16.68 8.61 -7.96
N PRO A 21 -17.65 9.11 -8.76
CA PRO A 21 -17.80 8.84 -10.18
C PRO A 21 -16.51 9.23 -10.91
N ILE A 22 -16.19 8.52 -11.99
CA ILE A 22 -14.90 8.67 -12.66
C ILE A 22 -14.75 10.08 -13.20
N SER A 23 -13.80 10.81 -12.65
CA SER A 23 -13.45 12.16 -13.06
C SER A 23 -12.01 12.17 -13.53
N ILE A 24 -11.83 11.93 -14.84
CA ILE A 24 -10.52 11.90 -15.51
C ILE A 24 -9.69 13.14 -15.17
N ILE A 25 -10.33 14.31 -15.04
CA ILE A 25 -9.67 15.57 -14.69
C ILE A 25 -9.01 15.50 -13.31
N ARG A 26 -9.73 15.04 -12.26
CA ARG A 26 -9.16 14.94 -10.90
C ARG A 26 -8.02 13.94 -10.85
N TYR A 27 -8.17 12.84 -11.57
CA TYR A 27 -7.14 11.83 -11.70
C TYR A 27 -5.86 12.36 -12.37
N PHE A 28 -5.98 13.07 -13.50
CA PHE A 28 -4.83 13.71 -14.16
C PHE A 28 -4.18 14.79 -13.28
N ILE A 29 -4.96 15.57 -12.54
CA ILE A 29 -4.43 16.54 -11.57
C ILE A 29 -3.58 15.82 -10.52
N CYS A 30 -4.07 14.73 -9.92
CA CYS A 30 -3.29 13.94 -8.95
C CYS A 30 -1.99 13.41 -9.55
N VAL A 31 -2.02 12.84 -10.76
CA VAL A 31 -0.81 12.33 -11.44
C VAL A 31 0.17 13.47 -11.77
N SER A 32 -0.34 14.62 -12.22
CA SER A 32 0.48 15.80 -12.50
C SER A 32 1.16 16.33 -11.23
N CYS A 33 0.47 16.33 -10.09
CA CYS A 33 1.07 16.70 -8.80
C CYS A 33 2.22 15.76 -8.41
N VAL A 34 2.08 14.45 -8.65
CA VAL A 34 3.14 13.46 -8.41
C VAL A 34 4.34 13.73 -9.31
N MET A 35 4.12 14.04 -10.59
CA MET A 35 5.20 14.36 -11.53
C MET A 35 5.98 15.63 -11.13
N LEU A 36 5.29 16.64 -10.58
CA LEU A 36 5.94 17.86 -10.07
C LEU A 36 6.89 17.59 -8.89
N ILE A 37 6.69 16.51 -8.13
CA ILE A 37 7.56 16.11 -7.01
C ILE A 37 8.81 15.37 -7.52
N ILE A 38 8.70 14.65 -8.65
CA ILE A 38 9.81 13.87 -9.22
C ILE A 38 10.89 14.78 -9.82
N ILE A 39 10.51 15.87 -10.49
CA ILE A 39 11.46 16.76 -11.16
C ILE A 39 12.52 17.32 -10.19
N PRO A 40 12.14 17.91 -9.03
CA PRO A 40 13.11 18.36 -8.03
C PRO A 40 14.01 17.24 -7.47
N GLN A 41 13.50 16.02 -7.33
CA GLN A 41 14.28 14.89 -6.83
C GLN A 41 15.35 14.44 -7.83
N ILE A 42 15.02 14.37 -9.12
CA ILE A 42 16.00 14.08 -10.18
C ILE A 42 17.07 15.16 -10.24
N VAL A 43 16.67 16.44 -10.14
CA VAL A 43 17.61 17.57 -10.10
C VAL A 43 18.54 17.46 -8.89
N MET A 44 18.05 17.07 -7.72
CA MET A 44 18.90 16.93 -6.52
C MET A 44 19.90 15.78 -6.59
N ILE A 45 19.53 14.66 -7.22
CA ILE A 45 20.48 13.57 -7.51
C ILE A 45 21.59 14.09 -8.42
N TYR A 46 21.24 14.89 -9.43
CA TYR A 46 22.20 15.44 -10.37
C TYR A 46 23.14 16.46 -9.71
N THR A 47 22.64 17.33 -8.83
CA THR A 47 23.47 18.35 -8.16
C THR A 47 24.38 17.77 -7.08
N ASN A 48 23.93 16.74 -6.36
CA ASN A 48 24.62 16.16 -5.21
C ASN A 48 25.21 14.77 -5.52
N TRP A 49 25.69 14.57 -6.75
CA TRP A 49 26.10 13.25 -7.23
C TRP A 49 27.30 12.63 -6.48
N TYR A 50 28.02 13.43 -5.69
CA TYR A 50 29.17 12.99 -4.90
C TYR A 50 28.81 12.51 -3.48
N ASP A 51 27.63 12.83 -2.97
CA ASP A 51 27.19 12.40 -1.63
C ASP A 51 26.27 11.18 -1.72
N LEU A 52 26.85 10.01 -1.48
CA LEU A 52 26.15 8.73 -1.58
C LEU A 52 24.93 8.65 -0.65
N ASN A 53 24.98 9.26 0.53
CA ASN A 53 23.87 9.24 1.48
C ASN A 53 22.64 9.97 0.92
N THR A 54 22.88 11.14 0.31
CA THR A 54 21.84 11.93 -0.34
C THR A 54 21.27 11.20 -1.56
N ILE A 55 22.11 10.53 -2.34
CA ILE A 55 21.65 9.72 -3.48
C ILE A 55 20.79 8.53 -3.03
N MET A 56 21.22 7.80 -1.99
CA MET A 56 20.46 6.64 -1.50
C MET A 56 19.09 7.04 -0.96
N GLU A 57 19.00 8.10 -0.16
CA GLU A 57 17.72 8.59 0.38
C GLU A 57 16.78 9.03 -0.76
N THR A 58 17.28 9.80 -1.72
CA THR A 58 16.47 10.32 -2.84
C THR A 58 16.08 9.24 -3.85
N SER A 59 16.94 8.24 -4.07
CA SER A 59 16.65 7.11 -4.95
C SER A 59 15.51 6.22 -4.44
N SER A 60 15.44 6.01 -3.12
CA SER A 60 14.32 5.30 -2.49
C SER A 60 13.01 6.05 -2.71
N ASP A 61 12.99 7.36 -2.47
CA ASP A 61 11.81 8.20 -2.68
C ASP A 61 11.38 8.21 -4.16
N LEU A 62 12.34 8.32 -5.09
CA LEU A 62 12.08 8.24 -6.54
C LEU A 62 11.46 6.90 -6.95
N LEU A 63 11.97 5.79 -6.41
CA LEU A 63 11.44 4.46 -6.67
C LEU A 63 9.98 4.35 -6.22
N THR A 64 9.61 4.88 -5.07
CA THR A 64 8.22 4.85 -4.58
C THR A 64 7.26 5.63 -5.47
N LEU A 65 7.68 6.81 -5.93
CA LEU A 65 6.89 7.64 -6.83
C LEU A 65 6.76 6.99 -8.20
N SER A 66 7.81 6.34 -8.69
CA SER A 66 7.76 5.55 -9.94
C SER A 66 6.73 4.42 -9.86
N LEU A 67 6.66 3.71 -8.71
CA LEU A 67 5.66 2.66 -8.47
C LEU A 67 4.24 3.23 -8.38
N ALA A 68 4.07 4.44 -7.82
CA ALA A 68 2.77 5.11 -7.79
C ALA A 68 2.29 5.49 -9.21
N ILE A 69 3.20 5.97 -10.06
CA ILE A 69 2.90 6.23 -11.49
C ILE A 69 2.59 4.93 -12.21
N LEU A 70 3.37 3.86 -11.99
CA LEU A 70 3.12 2.56 -12.60
C LEU A 70 1.73 2.04 -12.21
N LYS A 71 1.35 2.10 -10.93
CA LYS A 71 0.00 1.74 -10.47
C LYS A 71 -1.08 2.58 -11.15
N SER A 72 -0.82 3.87 -11.32
CA SER A 72 -1.71 4.79 -12.03
C SER A 72 -1.89 4.35 -13.50
N VAL A 73 -0.79 4.06 -14.20
CA VAL A 73 -0.81 3.55 -15.56
C VAL A 73 -1.57 2.21 -15.65
N VAL A 74 -1.33 1.26 -14.74
CA VAL A 74 -2.07 -0.01 -14.70
C VAL A 74 -3.57 0.23 -14.51
N TRP A 75 -3.95 1.21 -13.68
CA TRP A 75 -5.34 1.58 -13.48
C TRP A 75 -5.98 2.13 -14.76
N ILE A 76 -5.30 3.01 -15.49
CA ILE A 76 -5.88 3.61 -16.70
C ILE A 76 -6.12 2.57 -17.80
N PHE A 77 -5.21 1.60 -17.96
CA PHE A 77 -5.40 0.49 -18.90
C PHE A 77 -6.56 -0.42 -18.51
N ASN A 78 -6.73 -0.69 -17.21
CA ASN A 78 -7.77 -1.61 -16.71
C ASN A 78 -9.05 -0.90 -16.27
N ARG A 79 -9.18 0.41 -16.52
CA ARG A 79 -10.24 1.25 -15.96
C ARG A 79 -11.65 0.72 -16.20
N LYS A 80 -11.95 0.19 -17.40
CA LYS A 80 -13.29 -0.33 -17.74
C LYS A 80 -13.68 -1.50 -16.82
N LYS A 81 -12.77 -2.44 -16.62
CA LYS A 81 -12.98 -3.60 -15.74
C LYS A 81 -13.11 -3.16 -14.27
N LEU A 82 -12.25 -2.27 -13.82
CA LEU A 82 -12.28 -1.76 -12.45
C LEU A 82 -13.56 -0.96 -12.15
N THR A 83 -14.06 -0.20 -13.12
CA THR A 83 -15.33 0.54 -13.00
C THR A 83 -16.49 -0.41 -12.77
N PHE A 84 -16.58 -1.46 -13.59
CA PHE A 84 -17.59 -2.50 -13.45
C PHE A 84 -17.51 -3.18 -12.07
N PHE A 85 -16.31 -3.53 -11.60
CA PHE A 85 -16.15 -4.10 -10.27
C PHE A 85 -16.55 -3.15 -9.14
N ILE A 86 -16.19 -1.87 -9.23
CA ILE A 86 -16.59 -0.85 -8.24
C ILE A 86 -18.11 -0.71 -8.21
N GLU A 87 -18.75 -0.61 -9.37
CA GLU A 87 -20.20 -0.50 -9.48
C GLU A 87 -20.92 -1.74 -8.93
N PHE A 88 -20.41 -2.93 -9.25
CA PHE A 88 -20.90 -4.19 -8.67
C PHE A 88 -20.80 -4.19 -7.14
N MET A 89 -19.64 -3.83 -6.57
CA MET A 89 -19.40 -3.79 -5.12
C MET A 89 -20.28 -2.76 -4.38
N LEU A 90 -20.61 -1.64 -5.03
CA LEU A 90 -21.39 -0.58 -4.41
C LEU A 90 -22.91 -0.79 -4.52
N THR A 91 -23.36 -1.56 -5.52
CA THR A 91 -24.79 -1.64 -5.87
C THR A 91 -25.29 -3.08 -5.88
N ASP A 92 -24.83 -3.91 -6.81
CA ASP A 92 -25.41 -5.23 -7.05
C ASP A 92 -25.05 -6.25 -5.98
N TYR A 93 -23.86 -6.14 -5.39
CA TYR A 93 -23.42 -6.96 -4.25
C TYR A 93 -24.43 -6.95 -3.10
N TRP A 94 -24.99 -5.77 -2.80
CA TRP A 94 -25.93 -5.61 -1.69
C TRP A 94 -27.31 -6.18 -1.99
N LYS A 95 -27.74 -6.17 -3.25
CA LYS A 95 -29.00 -6.82 -3.66
C LYS A 95 -28.92 -8.34 -3.43
N ILE A 96 -27.78 -8.95 -3.72
CA ILE A 96 -27.53 -10.39 -3.53
C ILE A 96 -27.50 -10.76 -2.04
N ILE A 97 -26.88 -9.92 -1.22
CA ILE A 97 -26.84 -10.14 0.23
C ILE A 97 -28.25 -10.07 0.84
N ASP A 98 -29.05 -9.11 0.41
CA ASP A 98 -30.40 -8.91 0.93
C ASP A 98 -31.34 -10.05 0.52
N SER A 99 -31.14 -10.63 -0.67
CA SER A 99 -31.95 -11.74 -1.16
C SER A 99 -31.62 -13.10 -0.53
N ASN A 100 -30.35 -13.37 -0.19
CA ASN A 100 -29.89 -14.74 0.09
C ASN A 100 -29.44 -15.03 1.54
N VAL A 101 -29.65 -14.14 2.51
CA VAL A 101 -29.32 -14.35 3.95
C VAL A 101 -27.95 -15.02 4.19
N PHE A 102 -26.95 -14.72 3.35
CA PHE A 102 -25.60 -15.27 3.54
C PHE A 102 -24.87 -14.46 4.61
N GLU A 103 -24.97 -14.91 5.86
CA GLU A 103 -24.33 -14.27 7.03
C GLU A 103 -22.81 -14.11 6.82
N TYR A 104 -22.16 -15.13 6.24
CA TYR A 104 -20.72 -15.12 5.95
C TYR A 104 -20.28 -13.99 5.00
N LEU A 105 -21.08 -13.64 3.98
CA LEU A 105 -20.74 -12.55 3.05
C LEU A 105 -20.75 -11.18 3.75
N GLN A 106 -21.61 -11.02 4.76
CA GLN A 106 -21.68 -9.79 5.54
C GLN A 106 -20.44 -9.65 6.43
N GLU A 107 -19.96 -10.75 7.02
CA GLU A 107 -18.76 -10.77 7.85
C GLU A 107 -17.52 -10.32 7.06
N TYR A 108 -17.29 -10.88 5.87
CA TYR A 108 -16.20 -10.47 4.99
C TYR A 108 -16.29 -9.00 4.57
N ALA A 109 -17.50 -8.48 4.36
CA ALA A 109 -17.69 -7.07 4.04
C ALA A 109 -17.32 -6.17 5.24
N ILE A 110 -17.69 -6.53 6.47
CA ILE A 110 -17.30 -5.79 7.67
C ILE A 110 -15.77 -5.78 7.81
N TYR A 111 -15.15 -6.93 7.59
CA TYR A 111 -13.70 -7.08 7.64
C TYR A 111 -13.00 -6.18 6.59
N ALA A 112 -13.44 -6.24 5.32
CA ALA A 112 -12.90 -5.42 4.24
C ALA A 112 -13.06 -3.91 4.49
N LYS A 113 -14.16 -3.48 5.09
CA LYS A 113 -14.38 -2.08 5.49
C LYS A 113 -13.38 -1.63 6.55
N ASN A 114 -13.18 -2.44 7.59
CA ASN A 114 -12.26 -2.11 8.67
C ASN A 114 -10.83 -1.99 8.14
N ILE A 115 -10.44 -2.90 7.24
CA ILE A 115 -9.18 -2.83 6.51
C ILE A 115 -9.05 -1.53 5.71
N THR A 116 -10.08 -1.18 4.92
CA THR A 116 -10.04 0.03 4.08
C THR A 116 -9.95 1.30 4.93
N LYS A 117 -10.68 1.36 6.05
CA LYS A 117 -10.61 2.46 7.01
C LYS A 117 -9.23 2.56 7.66
N ALA A 118 -8.67 1.44 8.11
CA ALA A 118 -7.34 1.38 8.71
C ALA A 118 -6.26 1.85 7.71
N TYR A 119 -6.35 1.40 6.45
CA TYR A 119 -5.43 1.83 5.38
C TYR A 119 -5.50 3.34 5.15
N PHE A 120 -6.72 3.87 5.01
CA PHE A 120 -6.92 5.29 4.76
C PHE A 120 -6.40 6.16 5.91
N ILE A 121 -6.65 5.76 7.16
CA ILE A 121 -6.12 6.46 8.35
C ILE A 121 -4.59 6.40 8.37
N SER A 122 -4.00 5.23 8.13
CA SER A 122 -2.55 5.06 8.08
C SER A 122 -1.91 5.96 7.01
N MET A 123 -2.52 6.02 5.83
CA MET A 123 -2.04 6.86 4.72
C MET A 123 -2.17 8.35 5.02
N CYS A 124 -3.30 8.80 5.58
CA CYS A 124 -3.48 10.18 6.02
C CYS A 124 -2.48 10.59 7.10
N ASN A 125 -2.24 9.73 8.09
CA ASN A 125 -1.26 9.99 9.15
C ASN A 125 0.16 10.11 8.59
N ALA A 126 0.55 9.21 7.67
CA ALA A 126 1.85 9.30 7.01
C ALA A 126 1.98 10.62 6.22
N LEU A 127 0.96 10.99 5.43
CA LEU A 127 0.97 12.24 4.67
C LEU A 127 1.04 13.47 5.56
N LEU A 128 0.27 13.53 6.65
CA LEU A 128 0.31 14.63 7.62
C LEU A 128 1.71 14.78 8.23
N PHE A 129 2.37 13.67 8.58
CA PHE A 129 3.75 13.70 9.06
C PHE A 129 4.69 14.33 8.02
N PHE A 130 4.66 13.86 6.76
CA PHE A 130 5.51 14.40 5.70
C PHE A 130 5.26 15.88 5.40
N TYR A 131 4.00 16.33 5.38
CA TYR A 131 3.66 17.74 5.12
C TYR A 131 3.86 18.65 6.33
N SER A 132 3.86 18.13 7.56
CA SER A 132 4.13 18.93 8.76
C SER A 132 5.59 19.39 8.85
N LEU A 133 6.53 18.61 8.28
CA LEU A 133 7.96 18.91 8.31
C LEU A 133 8.30 20.28 7.67
N PRO A 134 7.85 20.62 6.44
CA PRO A 134 8.02 21.95 5.87
C PRO A 134 7.34 23.08 6.67
N ILE A 135 6.20 22.80 7.31
CA ILE A 135 5.44 23.81 8.05
C ILE A 135 6.19 24.20 9.34
N ILE A 136 6.75 23.22 10.05
CA ILE A 136 7.59 23.44 11.23
C ILE A 136 8.82 24.31 10.87
N GLU A 137 9.36 24.16 9.66
CA GLU A 137 10.45 24.99 9.15
C GLU A 137 10.04 26.46 8.93
N ILE A 138 8.83 26.72 8.42
CA ILE A 138 8.32 28.08 8.16
C ILE A 138 8.02 28.85 9.46
N PHE A 139 7.48 28.18 10.48
CA PHE A 139 7.12 28.82 11.75
C PHE A 139 8.32 29.06 12.67
N SER A 140 9.52 28.59 12.31
CA SER A 140 10.71 28.78 13.12
C SER A 140 11.31 30.18 12.92
N PRO A 141 11.68 30.91 14.01
CA PRO A 141 12.20 32.27 13.89
C PRO A 141 13.56 32.26 13.17
N LYS A 142 13.59 32.84 11.97
CA LYS A 142 14.83 33.15 11.25
C LYS A 142 15.57 34.27 12.00
N ASN A 143 16.48 33.92 12.91
CA ASN A 143 17.46 34.88 13.39
C ASN A 143 18.43 35.20 12.24
N LYS A 144 18.39 36.46 11.78
CA LYS A 144 19.34 37.01 10.82
C LYS A 144 20.68 37.18 11.52
N ASP A 145 21.59 36.24 11.32
CA ASP A 145 23.02 36.53 11.45
C ASP A 145 23.63 36.66 10.05
N SER A 146 24.16 37.86 9.82
CA SER A 146 24.84 38.35 8.64
C SER A 146 26.14 37.58 8.40
N GLY A 147 26.39 37.19 7.15
CA GLY A 147 27.73 36.88 6.66
C GLY A 147 27.81 35.66 5.75
N ASN A 148 27.61 35.89 4.45
CA ASN A 148 28.17 35.15 3.32
C ASN A 148 28.47 33.65 3.50
N PHE A 149 27.59 32.77 3.03
CA PHE A 149 27.95 31.65 2.16
C PHE A 149 26.68 31.15 1.46
N THR A 150 26.71 31.19 0.14
CA THR A 150 25.68 30.63 -0.74
C THR A 150 25.70 29.10 -0.66
N THR A 151 24.79 28.50 0.09
CA THR A 151 24.43 27.09 -0.06
C THR A 151 22.96 27.00 -0.46
N ARG A 152 22.72 27.07 -1.77
CA ARG A 152 21.46 26.60 -2.33
C ARG A 152 21.46 25.08 -2.23
N SER A 153 20.64 24.51 -1.34
CA SER A 153 20.33 23.08 -1.36
C SER A 153 18.89 22.84 -0.95
N LEU A 154 18.10 22.35 -1.88
CA LEU A 154 16.80 21.69 -1.70
C LEU A 154 16.73 20.58 -2.77
N PRO A 155 15.96 19.48 -2.61
CA PRO A 155 14.93 19.27 -1.59
C PRO A 155 15.01 17.93 -0.82
N PHE A 156 16.01 17.65 0.04
CA PHE A 156 15.92 16.86 1.29
C PHE A 156 17.30 16.78 1.97
N VAL A 157 17.72 17.90 2.57
CA VAL A 157 18.57 17.89 3.77
C VAL A 157 17.77 18.70 4.78
N ALA A 158 17.44 18.12 5.93
CA ALA A 158 16.68 18.83 6.96
C ALA A 158 17.50 20.04 7.46
N SER A 159 17.18 21.23 6.97
CA SER A 159 17.67 22.51 7.49
C SER A 159 16.88 22.86 8.74
N TYR A 160 17.36 22.41 9.89
CA TYR A 160 16.93 23.00 11.16
C TYR A 160 17.53 24.42 11.26
N PRO A 161 16.92 25.36 11.98
CA PRO A 161 17.43 26.73 12.06
C PRO A 161 18.89 26.75 12.56
N MET A 162 19.69 27.74 12.15
CA MET A 162 21.07 27.94 12.64
C MET A 162 21.19 27.99 14.17
N VAL A 163 20.11 28.38 14.86
CA VAL A 163 20.02 28.35 16.32
C VAL A 163 19.95 26.91 16.86
N PHE A 164 19.27 26.00 16.16
CA PHE A 164 19.14 24.59 16.53
C PHE A 164 20.42 23.78 16.32
N TYR A 165 21.26 24.09 15.32
CA TYR A 165 22.58 23.43 15.18
C TYR A 165 23.53 23.69 16.37
N LYS A 166 23.26 24.72 17.19
CA LYS A 166 24.02 25.00 18.42
C LYS A 166 23.43 24.35 19.68
N PHE A 167 22.24 23.75 19.63
CA PHE A 167 21.62 23.13 20.80
C PHE A 167 22.18 21.72 21.03
N PRO A 168 22.56 21.33 22.27
CA PRO A 168 23.13 20.01 22.54
C PRO A 168 22.20 18.82 22.22
N PHE A 169 20.90 19.07 22.03
CA PHE A 169 19.88 18.05 21.72
C PHE A 169 19.51 17.99 20.23
N TYR A 170 20.25 18.66 19.34
CA TYR A 170 19.91 18.71 17.91
C TYR A 170 20.22 17.40 17.18
N GLU A 171 21.37 16.79 17.48
CA GLU A 171 21.80 15.53 16.86
C GLU A 171 20.83 14.42 17.22
N THR A 172 20.46 14.36 18.50
CA THR A 172 19.48 13.40 19.00
C THR A 172 18.12 13.59 18.34
N LEU A 173 17.61 14.83 18.20
CA LEU A 173 16.34 15.08 17.51
C LEU A 173 16.38 14.72 16.01
N LYS A 174 17.50 14.97 15.34
CA LYS A 174 17.70 14.64 13.93
C LYS A 174 17.73 13.13 13.70
N GLU A 175 18.34 12.37 14.60
CA GLU A 175 18.33 10.90 14.54
C GLU A 175 16.94 10.33 14.81
N GLN A 176 16.23 10.87 15.80
CA GLN A 176 14.86 10.45 16.14
C GLN A 176 13.90 10.71 14.97
N SER A 177 13.98 11.87 14.32
CA SER A 177 13.12 12.20 13.18
C SER A 177 13.37 11.29 11.97
N LYS A 178 14.63 10.94 11.70
CA LYS A 178 15.00 9.94 10.67
C LYS A 178 14.43 8.57 10.99
N LEU A 179 14.60 8.09 12.23
CA LEU A 179 14.07 6.80 12.68
C LEU A 179 12.55 6.72 12.49
N ILE A 180 11.82 7.77 12.91
CA ILE A 180 10.37 7.85 12.76
C ILE A 180 9.96 7.84 11.28
N LYS A 181 10.67 8.58 10.42
CA LYS A 181 10.43 8.59 8.96
C LYS A 181 10.55 7.17 8.39
N TYR A 182 11.67 6.49 8.60
CA TYR A 182 11.90 5.15 8.05
C TYR A 182 10.94 4.10 8.61
N LEU A 183 10.66 4.14 9.92
CA LEU A 183 9.68 3.25 10.54
C LEU A 183 8.28 3.45 9.97
N SER A 184 7.84 4.71 9.80
CA SER A 184 6.53 5.01 9.21
C SER A 184 6.41 4.47 7.79
N TYR A 185 7.45 4.61 6.98
CA TYR A 185 7.50 4.09 5.61
C TYR A 185 7.45 2.56 5.57
N LEU A 186 8.20 1.89 6.46
CA LEU A 186 8.20 0.44 6.58
C LEU A 186 6.80 -0.09 6.96
N ILE A 187 6.14 0.53 7.94
CA ILE A 187 4.79 0.15 8.39
C ILE A 187 3.78 0.29 7.25
N VAL A 188 3.79 1.41 6.52
CA VAL A 188 2.87 1.64 5.39
C VAL A 188 3.12 0.62 4.27
N SER A 189 4.39 0.34 3.95
CA SER A 189 4.77 -0.62 2.92
C SER A 189 4.37 -2.06 3.28
N PHE A 190 4.59 -2.45 4.53
CA PHE A 190 4.17 -3.74 5.07
C PHE A 190 2.65 -3.89 5.00
N PHE A 191 1.91 -2.87 5.44
CA PHE A 191 0.45 -2.87 5.38
C PHE A 191 -0.03 -2.97 3.93
N GLN A 192 0.58 -2.24 2.99
CA GLN A 192 0.23 -2.28 1.58
C GLN A 192 0.45 -3.67 0.95
N LEU A 193 1.53 -4.37 1.28
CA LEU A 193 1.77 -5.73 0.79
C LEU A 193 0.77 -6.73 1.39
N SER A 194 0.50 -6.61 2.69
CA SER A 194 -0.47 -7.43 3.41
C SER A 194 -1.88 -7.31 2.82
N LEU A 195 -2.29 -6.10 2.41
CA LEU A 195 -3.58 -5.85 1.75
C LEU A 195 -3.83 -6.71 0.50
N PHE A 196 -2.77 -7.06 -0.24
CA PHE A 196 -2.90 -7.89 -1.44
C PHE A 196 -2.77 -9.37 -1.13
N CYS A 197 -1.88 -9.75 -0.22
CA CYS A 197 -1.57 -11.15 0.04
C CYS A 197 -2.61 -11.82 0.97
N PHE A 198 -3.14 -11.08 1.95
CA PHE A 198 -4.08 -11.64 2.93
C PHE A 198 -5.41 -12.09 2.31
N PRO A 199 -6.11 -11.29 1.48
CA PRO A 199 -7.32 -11.77 0.81
C PRO A 199 -7.05 -12.88 -0.20
N GLY A 200 -5.87 -12.88 -0.84
CA GLY A 200 -5.46 -13.93 -1.77
C GLY A 200 -5.25 -15.27 -1.07
N ASP A 201 -4.66 -15.24 0.12
CA ASP A 201 -4.47 -16.42 0.98
C ASP A 201 -5.80 -16.96 1.50
N MET A 202 -6.68 -16.07 2.00
CA MET A 202 -8.04 -16.46 2.41
C MET A 202 -8.83 -17.10 1.26
N LEU A 203 -8.76 -16.53 0.05
CA LEU A 203 -9.42 -17.11 -1.12
C LEU A 203 -8.87 -18.50 -1.45
N MET A 204 -7.56 -18.67 -1.39
CA MET A 204 -6.89 -19.95 -1.65
C MET A 204 -7.31 -21.00 -0.62
N GLN A 205 -7.33 -20.65 0.67
CA GLN A 205 -7.75 -21.53 1.76
C GLN A 205 -9.22 -21.93 1.63
N GLN A 206 -10.12 -20.99 1.33
CA GLN A 206 -11.53 -21.29 1.10
C GLN A 206 -11.75 -22.12 -0.17
N SER A 207 -10.93 -21.94 -1.20
CA SER A 207 -10.99 -22.80 -2.39
C SER A 207 -10.60 -24.25 -2.07
N PHE A 208 -9.67 -24.46 -1.14
CA PHE A 208 -9.24 -25.79 -0.69
C PHE A 208 -10.27 -26.44 0.25
N SER A 209 -10.89 -25.64 1.14
CA SER A 209 -11.86 -26.13 2.12
C SER A 209 -13.09 -26.79 1.46
N ILE A 210 -13.48 -26.33 0.26
CA ILE A 210 -14.55 -26.93 -0.54
C ILE A 210 -14.27 -28.43 -0.78
N SER A 211 -13.05 -28.80 -1.16
CA SER A 211 -12.69 -30.21 -1.40
C SER A 211 -12.88 -31.04 -0.14
N THR A 212 -12.42 -30.52 1.00
CA THR A 212 -12.49 -31.22 2.28
C THR A 212 -13.93 -31.36 2.78
N ALA A 213 -14.75 -30.33 2.59
CA ALA A 213 -16.16 -30.35 2.95
C ALA A 213 -16.93 -31.36 2.11
N VAL A 214 -16.71 -31.37 0.79
CA VAL A 214 -17.36 -32.31 -0.12
C VAL A 214 -16.93 -33.76 0.16
N TYR A 215 -15.65 -33.98 0.48
CA TYR A 215 -15.15 -35.30 0.86
C TYR A 215 -15.75 -35.81 2.20
N SER A 216 -16.06 -34.90 3.13
CA SER A 216 -16.66 -35.25 4.42
C SER A 216 -18.11 -35.73 4.35
N ILE A 217 -18.78 -35.52 3.21
CA ILE A 217 -20.11 -36.08 2.95
C ILE A 217 -19.98 -37.61 2.85
N GLN A 218 -21.00 -38.34 3.29
CA GLN A 218 -21.12 -39.79 3.08
C GLN A 218 -21.38 -40.13 1.59
N TRP A 219 -20.42 -39.76 0.73
CA TRP A 219 -20.51 -39.88 -0.72
C TRP A 219 -20.71 -41.33 -1.18
N SER A 220 -20.24 -42.30 -0.40
CA SER A 220 -20.46 -43.73 -0.64
C SER A 220 -21.94 -44.13 -0.69
N GLN A 221 -22.81 -43.42 0.04
CA GLN A 221 -24.26 -43.70 0.12
C GLN A 221 -25.08 -42.93 -0.92
N LEU A 222 -24.46 -42.02 -1.67
CA LEU A 222 -25.15 -41.21 -2.67
C LEU A 222 -25.47 -42.01 -3.96
N PRO A 223 -26.49 -41.58 -4.72
CA PRO A 223 -26.76 -42.09 -6.06
C PRO A 223 -25.53 -41.93 -6.97
N THR A 224 -25.39 -42.80 -7.97
CA THR A 224 -24.27 -42.79 -8.93
C THR A 224 -24.09 -41.44 -9.63
N PHE A 225 -25.19 -40.79 -10.04
CA PHE A 225 -25.10 -39.48 -10.69
C PHE A 225 -24.48 -38.39 -9.79
N VAL A 226 -24.81 -38.39 -8.48
CA VAL A 226 -24.25 -37.41 -7.52
C VAL A 226 -22.79 -37.74 -7.20
N LYS A 227 -22.42 -39.02 -7.19
CA LYS A 227 -21.02 -39.45 -6.99
C LYS A 227 -20.10 -38.90 -8.07
N ASP A 228 -20.54 -38.91 -9.32
CA ASP A 228 -19.77 -38.36 -10.44
C ASP A 228 -19.60 -36.84 -10.31
N GLU A 229 -20.66 -36.11 -9.92
CA GLU A 229 -20.59 -34.67 -9.65
C GLU A 229 -19.66 -34.32 -8.49
N VAL A 230 -19.76 -35.06 -7.37
CA VAL A 230 -18.88 -34.93 -6.21
C VAL A 230 -17.42 -35.17 -6.59
N CYS A 231 -17.16 -36.21 -7.39
CA CYS A 231 -15.82 -36.50 -7.89
C CYS A 231 -15.27 -35.34 -8.74
N MET A 232 -16.09 -34.79 -9.64
CA MET A 232 -15.72 -33.62 -10.45
C MET A 232 -15.43 -32.38 -9.60
N ILE A 233 -16.21 -32.13 -8.56
CA ILE A 233 -15.98 -31.02 -7.62
C ILE A 233 -14.66 -31.20 -6.87
N ILE A 234 -14.38 -32.40 -6.36
CA ILE A 234 -13.11 -32.72 -5.69
C ILE A 234 -11.93 -32.54 -6.65
N LEU A 235 -12.00 -33.13 -7.84
CA LEU A 235 -10.95 -33.00 -8.86
C LEU A 235 -10.68 -31.54 -9.25
N ARG A 236 -11.74 -30.72 -9.35
CA ARG A 236 -11.60 -29.30 -9.70
C ARG A 236 -11.04 -28.44 -8.57
N SER A 237 -11.40 -28.74 -7.33
CA SER A 237 -10.99 -27.98 -6.13
C SER A 237 -9.56 -28.27 -5.69
N GLN A 238 -8.96 -29.38 -6.13
CA GLN A 238 -7.51 -29.63 -5.99
C GLN A 238 -6.63 -28.57 -6.66
N LYS A 239 -7.16 -27.82 -7.64
CA LYS A 239 -6.52 -26.63 -8.21
C LYS A 239 -7.13 -25.39 -7.59
N PRO A 240 -6.53 -24.82 -6.51
CA PRO A 240 -7.14 -23.72 -5.79
C PRO A 240 -7.24 -22.47 -6.68
N SER A 241 -8.28 -21.70 -6.44
CA SER A 241 -8.43 -20.39 -7.07
C SER A 241 -7.42 -19.42 -6.44
N CYS A 242 -6.37 -19.09 -7.18
CA CYS A 242 -5.32 -18.20 -6.72
C CYS A 242 -5.32 -16.88 -7.50
N ILE A 243 -5.07 -15.78 -6.79
CA ILE A 243 -4.90 -14.46 -7.39
C ILE A 243 -3.43 -14.31 -7.78
N THR A 244 -3.17 -14.03 -9.05
CA THR A 244 -1.80 -13.86 -9.56
C THR A 244 -1.55 -12.43 -10.03
N ALA A 245 -0.42 -11.85 -9.63
CA ALA A 245 0.14 -10.63 -10.20
C ALA A 245 0.81 -10.98 -11.54
N GLY A 246 0.26 -10.46 -12.64
CA GLY A 246 0.83 -10.60 -13.98
C GLY A 246 0.98 -12.04 -14.49
N LYS A 247 0.27 -13.01 -13.89
CA LYS A 247 0.46 -14.47 -14.09
C LYS A 247 1.83 -15.02 -13.69
N ILE A 248 2.69 -14.21 -13.08
CA ILE A 248 4.06 -14.58 -12.71
C ILE A 248 4.14 -14.85 -11.21
N TYR A 249 3.37 -14.12 -10.41
CA TYR A 249 3.51 -14.13 -8.96
C TYR A 249 2.18 -14.42 -8.26
N VAL A 250 2.11 -15.48 -7.44
CA VAL A 250 0.90 -15.81 -6.68
C VAL A 250 0.82 -14.93 -5.42
N MET A 251 -0.27 -14.19 -5.25
CA MET A 251 -0.49 -13.34 -4.08
C MET A 251 -1.06 -14.17 -2.92
N HIS A 252 -0.19 -14.68 -2.05
CA HIS A 252 -0.54 -15.44 -0.84
C HIS A 252 0.49 -15.21 0.26
N LEU A 253 0.23 -15.66 1.49
CA LEU A 253 1.01 -15.26 2.65
C LEU A 253 2.43 -15.86 2.67
N GLU A 254 2.62 -17.06 2.15
CA GLU A 254 3.95 -17.71 2.07
C GLU A 254 4.91 -16.91 1.19
N ASN A 255 4.45 -16.49 0.02
CA ASN A 255 5.18 -15.60 -0.88
C ASN A 255 5.49 -14.23 -0.24
N PHE A 256 4.58 -13.69 0.57
CA PHE A 256 4.83 -12.48 1.34
C PHE A 256 5.96 -12.67 2.38
N LEU A 257 5.97 -13.79 3.09
CA LEU A 257 7.03 -14.12 4.04
C LEU A 257 8.38 -14.33 3.35
N ALA A 258 8.40 -14.90 2.15
CA ALA A 258 9.60 -15.01 1.33
C ALA A 258 10.18 -13.63 0.98
N ILE A 259 9.34 -12.66 0.60
CA ILE A 259 9.77 -11.26 0.39
C ILE A 259 10.35 -10.67 1.69
N LEU A 260 9.69 -10.87 2.83
CA LEU A 260 10.16 -10.33 4.10
C LEU A 260 11.51 -10.94 4.52
N SER A 261 11.66 -12.26 4.36
CA SER A 261 12.88 -13.00 4.68
C SER A 261 14.05 -12.55 3.80
N THR A 262 13.81 -12.36 2.50
CA THR A 262 14.85 -11.85 1.59
C THR A 262 15.23 -10.40 1.93
N ALA A 263 14.26 -9.54 2.22
CA ALA A 263 14.52 -8.16 2.65
C ALA A 263 15.34 -8.11 3.96
N PHE A 264 15.00 -8.93 4.95
CA PHE A 264 15.74 -9.03 6.20
C PHE A 264 17.16 -9.58 5.98
N SER A 265 17.31 -10.57 5.08
CA SER A 265 18.63 -11.08 4.69
C SER A 265 19.50 -9.99 4.08
N TYR A 266 18.97 -9.21 3.13
CA TYR A 266 19.67 -8.05 2.57
C TYR A 266 20.05 -7.03 3.65
N PHE A 267 19.13 -6.71 4.56
CA PHE A 267 19.41 -5.81 5.68
C PHE A 267 20.58 -6.33 6.55
N MET A 268 20.56 -7.60 6.94
CA MET A 268 21.63 -8.22 7.73
C MET A 268 22.97 -8.20 6.97
N THR A 269 22.96 -8.46 5.66
CA THR A 269 24.20 -8.37 4.86
C THR A 269 24.78 -6.97 4.85
N LEU A 270 23.94 -5.93 4.65
CA LEU A 270 24.38 -4.54 4.68
C LEU A 270 24.89 -4.13 6.05
N GLN A 271 24.25 -4.60 7.13
CA GLN A 271 24.70 -4.36 8.49
C GLN A 271 26.08 -5.00 8.73
N ASN A 272 26.31 -6.22 8.25
CA ASN A 272 27.61 -6.89 8.37
C ASN A 272 28.72 -6.15 7.60
N PHE A 273 28.41 -5.61 6.41
CA PHE A 273 29.37 -4.77 5.68
C PHE A 273 29.68 -3.47 6.42
N SER A 274 28.67 -2.87 7.08
CA SER A 274 28.85 -1.65 7.85
C SER A 274 29.60 -1.86 9.17
N SER A 275 29.52 -3.05 9.79
CA SER A 275 30.20 -3.37 11.05
C SER A 275 31.60 -3.94 10.86
N GLY A 276 31.92 -4.42 9.66
CA GLY A 276 33.24 -4.91 9.26
C GLY A 276 34.19 -3.83 8.69
N ALA A 277 33.75 -2.58 8.59
CA ALA A 277 34.55 -1.41 8.22
C ALA A 277 34.81 -0.53 9.45
#